data_AF-A0AAV5QZG3-F1
#
_entry.id   AF-A0AAV5QZG3-F1
#
_cell.length_a   1.000
_cell.length_b   1.000
_cell.length_c   1.000
_cell.angle_alpha   90.00
_cell.angle_beta   90.00
_cell.angle_gamma   90.00
#
_symmetry.space_group_name_H-M   'P 1'
#
loop_
_entity.id
_entity.type
_entity.pdbx_description
1 polymer ?
#
loop_
_entity_poly.entity_id
_entity_poly.type
_entity_poly.pdbx_seq_one_letter_code
_entity_poly.pdbx_strand_id
1 'polypeptide(L)'
;MFIYINLKKRERNSLVDKRFIARQNLKLLNDPKANYNVYSVGEYVQTKKLAKNHKTDPNFEGPFVISEMLDKNSYKLTDVQGK
;
A
#
# COMPACT_ATOMS: atom_id res chain seq x y z
N MET A 1 -30.73 -43.16 -2.99
CA MET A 1 -29.58 -42.70 -2.18
C MET A 1 -28.74 -41.69 -2.98
N PHE A 2 -29.24 -40.46 -3.19
CA PHE A 2 -28.58 -39.43 -4.03
C PHE A 2 -28.40 -38.07 -3.32
N ILE A 3 -29.05 -37.89 -2.17
CA ILE A 3 -29.09 -36.62 -1.43
C ILE A 3 -27.72 -36.29 -0.82
N TYR A 4 -27.01 -37.31 -0.33
CA TYR A 4 -25.71 -37.17 0.35
C TYR A 4 -24.58 -36.66 -0.55
N ILE A 5 -24.60 -36.99 -1.84
CA ILE A 5 -23.55 -36.59 -2.80
C ILE A 5 -23.66 -35.10 -3.14
N ASN A 6 -24.89 -34.59 -3.25
CA ASN A 6 -25.14 -33.17 -3.53
C ASN A 6 -24.82 -32.25 -2.34
N LEU A 7 -25.02 -32.71 -1.10
CA LEU A 7 -24.63 -31.95 0.10
C LEU A 7 -23.10 -31.75 0.18
N LYS A 8 -22.30 -32.82 0.01
CA LYS A 8 -20.83 -32.71 0.00
C LYS A 8 -20.30 -31.81 -1.12
N LYS A 9 -21.00 -31.74 -2.26
CA LYS A 9 -20.63 -30.88 -3.39
C LYS A 9 -20.89 -29.39 -3.09
N ARG A 10 -22.02 -29.07 -2.44
CA ARG A 10 -22.33 -27.70 -1.99
C ARG A 10 -21.37 -27.20 -0.91
N GLU A 11 -21.04 -28.05 0.06
CA GLU A 11 -20.08 -27.70 1.12
C GLU A 11 -18.68 -27.43 0.55
N ARG A 12 -18.20 -28.27 -0.38
CA ARG A 12 -16.93 -28.02 -1.08
C ARG A 12 -16.92 -26.71 -1.85
N ASN A 13 -17.99 -26.40 -2.58
CA ASN A 13 -18.08 -25.14 -3.33
C ASN A 13 -18.02 -23.94 -2.38
N SER A 14 -18.74 -23.98 -1.26
CA SER A 14 -18.69 -22.90 -0.25
C SER A 14 -17.29 -22.69 0.34
N LEU A 15 -16.53 -23.78 0.54
CA LEU A 15 -15.15 -23.74 1.01
C LEU A 15 -14.19 -23.18 -0.05
N VAL A 16 -14.41 -23.51 -1.32
CA VAL A 16 -13.65 -22.97 -2.45
C VAL A 16 -13.91 -21.47 -2.60
N ASP A 17 -15.17 -21.03 -2.50
CA ASP A 17 -15.55 -19.62 -2.59
C ASP A 17 -14.95 -18.80 -1.44
N LYS A 18 -15.02 -19.31 -0.21
CA LYS A 18 -14.37 -18.68 0.95
C LYS A 18 -12.86 -18.55 0.77
N ARG A 19 -12.20 -19.60 0.25
CA ARG A 19 -10.76 -19.58 -0.04
C ARG A 19 -10.41 -18.62 -1.17
N PHE A 20 -11.27 -18.49 -2.18
CA PHE A 20 -11.09 -17.55 -3.28
C PHE A 20 -11.18 -16.10 -2.80
N ILE A 21 -12.20 -15.75 -2.01
CA ILE A 21 -12.36 -14.43 -1.40
C ILE A 21 -11.17 -14.09 -0.50
N ALA A 22 -10.74 -15.03 0.36
CA ALA A 22 -9.59 -14.82 1.23
C ALA A 22 -8.29 -14.57 0.43
N ARG A 23 -8.08 -15.29 -0.67
CA ARG A 23 -6.93 -15.07 -1.56
C ARG A 23 -7.01 -13.73 -2.29
N GLN A 24 -8.19 -13.30 -2.70
CA GLN A 24 -8.40 -11.97 -3.29
C GLN A 24 -8.09 -10.86 -2.30
N ASN A 25 -8.58 -10.98 -1.06
CA ASN A 25 -8.34 -9.99 0.00
C ASN A 25 -6.86 -9.94 0.38
N LEU A 26 -6.18 -11.08 0.50
CA LEU A 26 -4.73 -11.11 0.73
C LEU A 26 -3.94 -10.54 -0.46
N LYS A 27 -4.41 -10.77 -1.69
CA LYS A 27 -3.79 -10.19 -2.88
C LYS A 27 -3.92 -8.67 -2.88
N LEU A 28 -5.07 -8.12 -2.49
CA LEU A 28 -5.26 -6.67 -2.33
C LEU A 28 -4.38 -6.09 -1.22
N LEU A 29 -4.28 -6.80 -0.09
CA LEU A 29 -3.45 -6.36 1.04
C LEU A 29 -1.96 -6.39 0.74
N ASN A 30 -1.54 -7.28 -0.17
CA ASN A 30 -0.15 -7.43 -0.59
C ASN A 30 0.14 -6.80 -1.96
N ASP A 31 -0.84 -6.17 -2.61
CA ASP A 31 -0.60 -5.52 -3.90
C ASP A 31 0.17 -4.23 -3.62
N PRO A 32 1.44 -4.11 -4.03
CA PRO A 32 2.23 -2.89 -3.81
C PRO A 32 1.63 -1.69 -4.56
N LYS A 33 0.80 -1.96 -5.58
CA LYS A 33 0.01 -0.94 -6.27
C LYS A 33 -1.31 -0.60 -5.57
N ALA A 34 -1.78 -1.36 -4.59
CA ALA A 34 -2.98 -1.00 -3.81
C ALA A 34 -2.59 -0.39 -2.46
N ASN A 35 -1.50 -0.88 -1.85
CA ASN A 35 -0.75 -0.21 -0.79
C ASN A 35 0.10 0.91 -1.37
N TYR A 36 -0.55 1.91 -2.00
CA TYR A 36 0.10 3.20 -2.12
C TYR A 36 0.48 3.61 -0.70
N ASN A 37 1.77 3.87 -0.44
CA ASN A 37 2.21 4.56 0.76
C ASN A 37 1.58 5.97 0.71
N VAL A 38 0.29 6.04 1.07
CA VAL A 38 -0.46 7.28 1.16
C VAL A 38 -0.04 7.88 2.49
N TYR A 39 0.81 8.88 2.40
CA TYR A 39 1.23 9.59 3.57
C TYR A 39 0.12 10.53 4.03
N SER A 40 0.00 10.70 5.35
CA SER A 40 -1.01 11.57 5.93
C SER A 40 -0.49 13.00 6.12
N VAL A 41 -1.39 13.97 6.08
CA VAL A 41 -1.05 15.35 6.49
C VAL A 41 -0.59 15.34 7.95
N GLY A 42 0.55 15.98 8.23
CA GLY A 42 1.23 15.97 9.52
C GLY A 42 2.29 14.88 9.68
N GLU A 43 2.42 13.96 8.72
CA GLU A 43 3.42 12.90 8.78
C GLU A 43 4.82 13.43 8.44
N TYR A 44 5.83 12.90 9.13
CA TYR A 44 7.24 13.24 8.90
C TYR A 44 7.86 12.33 7.85
N VAL A 45 8.46 12.92 6.82
CA VAL A 45 9.06 12.19 5.71
C VAL A 45 10.46 12.69 5.38
N GLN A 46 11.27 11.82 4.76
CA GLN A 46 12.55 12.18 4.16
C GLN A 46 12.44 12.07 2.65
N THR A 47 13.06 13.01 1.93
CA THR A 47 13.06 13.00 0.47
C THR A 47 14.41 12.55 -0.05
N LYS A 48 14.43 11.83 -1.17
CA LYS A 48 15.69 11.43 -1.81
C LYS A 48 16.24 12.59 -2.63
N LYS A 49 17.46 13.02 -2.33
CA LYS A 49 18.16 14.05 -3.08
C LYS A 49 18.66 13.50 -4.40
N LEU A 50 18.19 14.07 -5.50
CA LEU A 50 18.67 13.74 -6.85
C LEU A 50 20.05 14.37 -7.09
N ALA A 51 21.11 13.66 -6.72
CA ALA A 51 22.47 14.05 -7.11
C ALA A 51 22.68 13.69 -8.58
N LYS A 52 22.95 14.70 -9.43
CA LYS A 52 23.13 14.50 -10.89
C LYS A 52 24.37 13.64 -11.25
N ASN A 53 25.37 13.55 -10.36
CA ASN A 53 26.73 13.17 -10.77
C ASN A 53 27.42 12.08 -9.93
N HIS A 54 26.76 11.38 -9.00
CA HIS A 54 27.47 10.41 -8.15
C HIS A 54 26.81 9.02 -8.09
N LYS A 55 27.64 7.99 -8.34
CA LYS A 55 27.37 6.56 -8.09
C LYS A 55 27.43 6.19 -6.60
N THR A 56 27.28 7.15 -5.69
CA THR A 56 27.30 6.90 -4.25
C THR A 56 25.88 6.78 -3.73
N ASP A 57 25.76 6.21 -2.53
CA ASP A 57 24.49 5.87 -1.89
C ASP A 57 23.43 6.98 -1.95
N PRO A 58 22.14 6.60 -2.00
CA PRO A 58 21.05 7.56 -2.04
C PRO A 58 21.14 8.51 -0.85
N ASN A 59 21.39 9.79 -1.13
CA ASN A 59 21.40 10.82 -0.11
C ASN A 59 19.94 11.24 0.17
N PHE A 60 19.56 11.29 1.45
CA PHE A 60 18.22 11.68 1.88
C PHE A 60 18.27 13.05 2.58
N GLU A 61 17.21 13.84 2.43
CA GLU A 61 17.05 15.18 2.98
C GLU A 61 15.79 15.25 3.85
N GLY A 62 15.84 16.04 4.93
CA GLY A 62 14.75 16.19 5.88
C GLY A 62 15.22 16.20 7.35
N PRO A 63 14.30 16.11 8.31
CA PRO A 63 12.89 15.73 8.16
C PRO A 63 11.99 16.85 7.59
N PHE A 64 11.00 16.47 6.78
CA PHE A 64 9.92 17.34 6.31
C PHE A 64 8.58 16.89 6.88
N VAL A 65 7.61 17.81 6.97
CA VAL A 65 6.22 17.50 7.31
C VAL A 65 5.33 17.69 6.10
N ILE A 66 4.41 16.76 5.89
CA ILE A 66 3.38 16.90 4.86
C ILE A 66 2.34 17.93 5.34
N SER A 67 2.25 19.07 4.65
CA SER A 67 1.22 20.08 4.94
C SER A 67 -0.08 19.82 4.20
N GLU A 68 -0.01 19.29 2.98
CA GLU A 68 -1.18 19.12 2.12
C GLU A 68 -0.99 17.95 1.16
N MET A 69 -2.08 17.22 0.88
CA MET A 69 -2.14 16.21 -0.17
C MET A 69 -2.86 16.81 -1.37
N LEU A 70 -2.15 16.92 -2.51
CA LEU A 70 -2.70 17.47 -3.74
C LEU A 70 -3.38 16.39 -4.59
N ASP A 71 -2.66 15.29 -4.81
CA ASP A 71 -3.12 14.12 -5.56
C ASP A 71 -2.66 12.84 -4.86
N LYS A 72 -3.10 11.68 -5.36
CA LYS A 72 -2.78 10.35 -4.82
C LYS A 72 -1.29 10.11 -4.52
N ASN A 73 -0.39 10.78 -5.24
CA ASN A 73 1.07 10.68 -5.07
C ASN A 73 1.78 12.05 -5.00
N SER A 74 1.04 13.16 -4.88
CA SER A 74 1.60 14.51 -4.89
C SER A 74 1.31 15.17 -3.55
N TYR A 75 2.37 15.50 -2.81
CA TYR A 75 2.28 16.06 -1.47
C TYR A 75 3.06 17.36 -1.41
N LYS A 76 2.50 18.34 -0.69
CA LYS A 76 3.20 19.56 -0.33
C LYS A 76 3.96 19.31 0.97
N LEU A 77 5.26 19.55 0.92
CA LEU A 77 6.15 19.40 2.06
C LEU A 77 6.49 20.76 2.65
N THR A 78 6.65 20.78 3.96
CA THR A 78 7.05 21.95 4.75
C THR A 78 8.25 21.53 5.58
N ASP A 79 9.29 22.36 5.58
CA ASP A 79 10.44 22.11 6.45
C ASP A 79 10.02 22.28 7.91
N VAL A 80 10.43 21.36 8.76
CA VAL A 80 10.20 21.42 10.22
C VAL A 80 10.87 22.68 10.80
N GLN A 81 11.89 23.21 10.13
CA GLN A 81 12.60 24.43 10.55
C GLN A 81 11.88 25.74 10.18
N GLY A 82 10.70 25.71 9.55
CA GLY A 82 9.86 26.88 9.34
C GLY A 82 10.45 27.96 8.42
N LYS A 83 11.30 27.59 7.47
CA LYS A 83 11.80 28.48 6.42
C LYS A 83 10.90 28.52 5.21
#